data_AF-A0A8T9MT36-F1
#
_entry.id   AF-A0A8T9MT36-F1
#
_cell.length_a   1.000
_cell.length_b   1.000
_cell.length_c   1.000
_cell.angle_alpha   90.00
_cell.angle_beta   90.00
_cell.angle_gamma   90.00
#
_symmetry.space_group_name_H-M   'P 1'
#
loop_
_entity.id
_entity.type
_entity.pdbx_description
1 polymer ?
#
loop_
_entity_poly.entity_id
_entity_poly.type
_entity_poly.pdbx_seq_one_letter_code
_entity_poly.pdbx_strand_id
1 'polypeptide(L)'
;MENPVQNTERLIREINLIHQNYSQDYFETGKVEKVNLSRTLHKVPLEHILAYRLNLHEAVNDYLAFADVRGIDFFYRVKTAESIRDKVGTVICNAPTNIPPTIL
;
A
#
# COMPACT_ATOMS: atom_id res chain seq x y z
N MET A 1 16.06 -9.69 32.27
CA MET A 1 15.10 -10.14 31.24
C MET A 1 14.62 -8.89 30.53
N GLU A 2 14.90 -8.74 29.24
CA GLU A 2 14.33 -7.62 28.46
C GLU A 2 12.81 -7.72 28.52
N ASN A 3 12.14 -6.60 28.82
CA ASN A 3 10.70 -6.55 28.88
C ASN A 3 10.15 -6.72 27.45
N PRO A 4 9.26 -7.71 27.19
CA PRO A 4 8.69 -7.94 25.86
C PRO A 4 8.11 -6.67 25.23
N VAL A 5 7.54 -5.78 26.04
CA VAL A 5 7.01 -4.49 25.60
C VAL A 5 8.11 -3.57 25.08
N GLN A 6 9.26 -3.49 25.78
CA GLN A 6 10.40 -2.68 25.36
C GLN A 6 11.01 -3.19 24.05
N ASN A 7 11.06 -4.51 23.87
CA ASN A 7 11.53 -5.12 22.63
C ASN A 7 10.59 -4.83 21.47
N THR A 8 9.27 -4.93 21.68
CA THR A 8 8.26 -4.57 20.66
C THR A 8 8.33 -3.08 20.29
N GLU A 9 8.44 -2.18 21.27
CA GLU A 9 8.57 -0.75 21.00
C GLU A 9 9.84 -0.40 20.23
N ARG A 10 10.96 -1.06 20.56
CA ARG A 10 12.21 -0.92 19.81
C ARG A 10 12.05 -1.43 18.39
N LEU A 11 11.39 -2.57 18.19
CA LEU A 11 11.12 -3.11 16.85
C LEU A 11 10.28 -2.13 16.01
N ILE A 12 9.22 -1.57 16.59
CA ILE A 12 8.34 -0.60 15.93
C ILE A 12 9.13 0.66 15.54
N ARG A 13 10.00 1.16 16.43
CA ARG A 13 10.86 2.32 16.14
C ARG A 13 11.80 2.04 14.97
N GLU A 14 12.47 0.89 14.96
CA GLU A 14 13.38 0.52 13.86
C GLU A 14 12.65 0.38 12.53
N ILE A 15 11.47 -0.27 12.53
CA ILE A 15 10.62 -0.39 11.33
C ILE A 15 10.25 1.00 10.81
N ASN A 16 9.78 1.88 11.69
CA ASN A 16 9.41 3.25 11.30
C ASN A 16 10.60 4.05 10.76
N LEU A 17 11.79 3.89 11.36
CA LEU A 17 13.01 4.56 10.92
C LEU A 17 13.43 4.10 9.52
N ILE A 18 13.36 2.79 9.26
CA ILE A 18 13.62 2.21 7.94
C ILE A 18 12.61 2.75 6.91
N HIS A 19 11.32 2.76 7.23
CA HIS A 19 10.29 3.30 6.34
C HIS A 19 10.49 4.78 6.03
N GLN A 20 10.83 5.59 7.05
CA GLN A 20 11.08 7.01 6.88
C GLN A 20 12.30 7.25 5.99
N ASN A 21 13.43 6.59 6.28
CA ASN A 21 14.65 6.73 5.49
C ASN A 21 14.44 6.26 4.05
N TYR A 22 13.75 5.14 3.86
CA TYR A 22 13.43 4.65 2.52
C TYR A 22 12.50 5.60 1.76
N SER A 23 11.47 6.14 2.43
CA SER A 23 10.57 7.14 1.84
C SER A 23 11.33 8.39 1.42
N GLN A 24 12.20 8.91 2.29
CA GLN A 24 13.07 10.05 2.01
C GLN A 24 13.95 9.77 0.78
N ASP A 25 14.56 8.58 0.72
CA ASP A 25 15.45 8.20 -0.35
C ASP A 25 14.73 7.94 -1.69
N TYR A 26 13.51 7.43 -1.62
CA TYR A 26 12.66 7.14 -2.77
C TYR A 26 12.00 8.39 -3.35
N PHE A 27 11.49 9.30 -2.51
CA PHE A 27 10.74 10.47 -2.98
C PHE A 27 11.61 11.72 -3.19
N GLU A 28 12.55 11.99 -2.28
CA GLU A 28 13.24 13.29 -2.18
C GLU A 28 14.69 13.25 -2.68
N THR A 29 15.49 12.27 -2.24
CA THR A 29 16.93 12.26 -2.57
C THR A 29 17.25 11.63 -3.92
N GLY A 30 16.32 10.83 -4.47
CA GLY A 30 16.48 10.15 -5.76
C GLY A 30 17.56 9.06 -5.75
N LYS A 31 18.02 8.64 -4.56
CA LYS A 31 18.98 7.53 -4.40
C LYS A 31 18.41 6.19 -4.85
N VAL A 32 17.10 6.01 -4.73
CA VAL A 32 16.41 4.80 -5.18
C VAL A 32 15.76 5.08 -6.53
N GLU A 33 15.95 4.17 -7.49
CA GLU A 33 15.31 4.26 -8.79
C GLU A 33 13.78 4.30 -8.62
N LYS A 34 13.16 5.37 -9.09
CA LYS A 34 11.71 5.52 -9.06
C LYS A 34 11.11 4.53 -10.05
N VAL A 35 10.59 3.42 -9.53
CA VAL A 35 9.83 2.48 -10.34
C VAL A 35 8.53 3.17 -10.74
N ASN A 36 8.41 3.47 -12.04
CA ASN A 36 7.20 4.09 -12.56
C ASN A 36 6.07 3.05 -12.65
N LEU A 37 5.40 2.83 -11.52
CA LEU A 37 4.29 1.90 -11.38
C LEU A 37 3.04 2.31 -12.16
N SER A 38 2.98 3.54 -12.70
CA SER A 38 1.84 3.98 -13.51
C SER A 38 1.61 3.05 -14.70
N ARG A 39 2.68 2.51 -15.31
CA ARG A 39 2.62 1.56 -16.43
C ARG A 39 2.40 0.11 -16.02
N THR A 40 2.59 -0.21 -14.74
CA THR A 40 2.51 -1.58 -14.21
C THR A 40 1.11 -1.88 -13.68
N LEU A 41 0.41 -0.89 -13.13
CA LEU A 41 -0.94 -1.06 -12.61
C LEU A 41 -1.94 -1.50 -13.69
N HIS A 42 -1.79 -1.05 -14.95
CA HIS A 42 -2.59 -1.53 -16.08
C HIS A 42 -2.43 -3.02 -16.37
N LYS A 43 -1.27 -3.59 -16.03
CA LYS A 43 -0.95 -4.99 -16.29
C LYS A 43 -1.50 -5.92 -15.20
N VAL A 44 -1.96 -5.36 -14.08
CA VAL A 44 -2.52 -6.12 -12.96
C VAL A 44 -4.04 -6.12 -13.10
N PRO A 45 -4.68 -7.30 -13.26
CA PRO A 45 -6.13 -7.41 -13.23
C PRO A 45 -6.73 -6.78 -11.98
N LEU A 46 -7.77 -5.98 -12.16
CA LEU A 46 -8.46 -5.25 -11.08
C LEU A 46 -8.97 -6.21 -10.00
N GLU A 47 -9.37 -7.41 -10.40
CA GLU A 47 -9.86 -8.48 -9.53
C GLU A 47 -8.80 -8.87 -8.49
N HIS A 48 -7.53 -8.94 -8.88
CA HIS A 48 -6.44 -9.23 -7.94
C HIS A 48 -6.21 -8.09 -6.96
N ILE A 49 -6.36 -6.84 -7.40
CA ILE A 49 -6.24 -5.66 -6.53
C ILE A 49 -7.37 -5.66 -5.49
N LEU A 50 -8.60 -5.95 -5.92
CA LEU A 50 -9.76 -6.01 -5.03
C LEU A 50 -9.70 -7.21 -4.07
N ALA A 51 -9.23 -8.36 -4.52
CA ALA A 51 -9.03 -9.54 -3.69
C ALA A 51 -7.93 -9.30 -2.64
N TYR A 52 -6.78 -8.74 -3.04
CA TYR A 52 -5.70 -8.40 -2.12
C TYR A 52 -6.15 -7.40 -1.06
N ARG A 53 -6.93 -6.39 -1.46
CA ARG A 53 -7.56 -5.43 -0.55
C ARG A 53 -8.44 -6.10 0.50
N LEU A 54 -9.27 -7.07 0.11
CA LEU A 54 -10.13 -7.81 1.03
C LEU A 54 -9.30 -8.64 2.01
N ASN A 55 -8.36 -9.44 1.48
CA ASN A 55 -7.50 -10.30 2.30
C ASN A 55 -6.67 -9.49 3.31
N LEU A 56 -6.16 -8.32 2.90
CA LEU A 56 -5.41 -7.45 3.81
C LEU A 56 -6.31 -6.83 4.88
N HIS A 57 -7.54 -6.45 4.54
CA HIS A 57 -8.50 -5.95 5.51
C HIS A 57 -8.81 -6.99 6.58
N GLU A 58 -9.08 -8.22 6.16
CA GLU A 58 -9.36 -9.35 7.05
C GLU A 58 -8.15 -9.67 7.93
N ALA A 59 -6.95 -9.83 7.34
CA ALA A 59 -5.75 -10.15 8.09
C ALA A 59 -5.40 -9.10 9.16
N VAL A 60 -5.56 -7.80 8.85
CA VAL A 60 -5.31 -6.73 9.82
C VAL A 60 -6.40 -6.69 10.90
N ASN A 61 -7.67 -6.87 10.53
CA ASN A 61 -8.75 -6.90 11.52
C ASN A 61 -8.67 -8.12 12.44
N ASP A 62 -8.33 -9.29 11.90
CA ASP A 62 -8.11 -10.50 12.70
C ASP A 62 -6.99 -10.25 13.71
N TYR A 63 -5.86 -9.69 13.25
CA TYR A 63 -4.78 -9.31 14.15
C TYR A 63 -5.25 -8.33 15.24
N LEU A 64 -6.01 -7.29 14.89
CA LEU A 64 -6.52 -6.31 15.85
C LEU A 64 -7.55 -6.91 16.83
N ALA A 65 -8.33 -7.90 16.39
CA ALA A 65 -9.30 -8.61 17.23
C ALA A 65 -8.62 -9.55 18.24
N PHE A 66 -7.49 -10.16 17.87
CA PHE A 66 -6.73 -11.06 18.75
C PHE A 66 -5.64 -10.36 19.55
N ALA A 67 -5.17 -9.19 19.12
CA ALA A 67 -4.17 -8.43 19.85
C ALA A 67 -4.81 -7.84 21.11
N ASP A 68 -4.20 -8.07 22.28
CA ASP A 68 -4.56 -7.39 23.53
C ASP A 68 -4.09 -5.92 23.48
N VAL A 69 -4.81 -5.12 22.71
CA VAL A 69 -4.57 -3.68 22.53
C VAL A 69 -5.19 -2.88 23.67
N ARG A 70 -4.91 -3.25 24.93
CA ARG A 70 -5.08 -2.43 26.16
C ARG A 70 -6.27 -1.44 26.12
N GLY A 71 -7.46 -1.92 25.77
CA GLY A 71 -8.71 -1.16 25.79
C GLY A 71 -8.93 -0.15 24.65
N ILE A 72 -8.21 -0.25 23.53
CA ILE A 72 -8.46 0.59 22.35
C ILE A 72 -9.02 -0.26 21.21
N ASP A 73 -10.32 -0.16 20.99
CA ASP A 73 -11.02 -0.83 19.89
C ASP A 73 -10.74 -0.09 18.57
N PHE A 74 -9.67 -0.47 17.88
CA PHE A 74 -9.39 0.02 16.53
C PHE A 74 -9.97 -0.91 15.47
N PHE A 75 -10.67 -0.34 14.49
CA PHE A 75 -11.05 -1.03 13.26
C PHE A 75 -10.22 -0.51 12.09
N TYR A 76 -9.55 -1.40 11.37
CA TYR A 76 -8.79 -1.00 10.20
C TYR A 76 -9.73 -0.75 9.02
N ARG A 77 -10.04 0.53 8.75
CA ARG A 77 -10.91 0.90 7.64
C ARG A 77 -10.17 0.91 6.31
N VAL A 78 -10.60 0.06 5.37
CA VAL A 78 -10.10 0.08 3.98
C VAL A 78 -11.04 0.87 3.07
N LYS A 79 -10.47 1.58 2.07
CA LYS A 79 -11.25 2.32 1.04
C LYS A 79 -12.23 1.41 0.30
N THR A 80 -13.39 1.91 -0.10
CA THR A 80 -14.41 1.10 -0.81
C THR A 80 -13.89 0.59 -2.16
N ALA A 81 -14.40 -0.56 -2.59
CA ALA A 81 -14.08 -1.13 -3.90
C ALA A 81 -14.45 -0.16 -5.03
N GLU A 82 -15.54 0.59 -4.89
CA GLU A 82 -15.98 1.63 -5.83
C GLU A 82 -14.96 2.75 -5.96
N SER A 83 -14.45 3.28 -4.84
CA SER A 83 -13.42 4.33 -4.85
C SER A 83 -12.12 3.83 -5.47
N ILE A 84 -11.79 2.55 -5.30
CA ILE A 84 -10.61 1.93 -5.92
C ILE A 84 -10.83 1.75 -7.43
N ARG A 85 -12.01 1.28 -7.85
CA ARG A 85 -12.37 1.15 -9.27
C ARG A 85 -12.31 2.48 -9.99
N ASP A 86 -12.87 3.51 -9.38
CA ASP A 86 -12.86 4.88 -9.93
C ASP A 86 -11.43 5.42 -10.07
N LYS A 87 -10.58 5.18 -9.06
CA LYS A 87 -9.17 5.60 -9.10
C LYS A 87 -8.37 4.83 -10.16
N VAL A 88 -8.57 3.52 -10.27
CA VAL A 88 -7.93 2.69 -11.29
C VAL A 88 -8.40 3.10 -12.68
N GLY A 89 -9.70 3.31 -12.88
CA GLY A 89 -10.26 3.81 -14.14
C GLY A 89 -9.65 5.15 -14.55
N THR A 90 -9.51 6.08 -13.60
CA THR A 90 -8.86 7.39 -13.85
C THR A 90 -7.39 7.24 -14.24
N VAL A 91 -6.63 6.39 -13.55
CA VAL A 91 -5.22 6.12 -13.89
C VAL A 91 -5.11 5.44 -15.25
N ILE A 92 -6.05 4.54 -15.57
CA ILE A 92 -6.04 3.80 -16.83
C ILE A 92 -6.42 4.69 -18.02
N CYS A 93 -7.47 5.51 -17.88
CA CYS A 93 -7.96 6.39 -18.92
C CYS A 93 -7.02 7.58 -19.20
N ASN A 94 -6.24 8.01 -18.20
CA ASN A 94 -5.27 9.10 -18.34
C ASN A 94 -3.87 8.63 -18.79
N ALA A 95 -3.69 7.34 -19.07
CA ALA A 95 -2.44 6.87 -19.65
C ALA A 95 -2.32 7.40 -21.09
N PRO A 96 -1.22 8.09 -21.45
CA PRO A 96 -1.04 8.59 -22.80
C PRO A 96 -1.04 7.42 -23.77
N THR A 97 -2.10 7.33 -24.57
CA THR A 97 -2.23 6.43 -25.70
C THR A 97 -1.23 6.85 -26.78
N ASN A 98 0.01 6.33 -26.68
CA ASN A 98 0.91 6.30 -27.83
C ASN A 98 0.39 5.24 -28.81
N ILE A 99 -0.69 5.58 -29.52
CA ILE A 99 -1.09 4.87 -30.73
C ILE A 99 -0.30 5.58 -31.85
N PRO A 100 0.72 4.95 -32.46
CA PRO A 100 1.32 5.55 -33.65
C PRO A 100 0.21 5.69 -34.71
N PRO A 101 0.13 6.83 -35.42
CA PRO A 101 -0.84 6.98 -36.49
C PRO A 101 -0.52 5.93 -37.56
N THR A 102 -1.38 4.91 -37.68
CA THR A 102 -1.40 4.06 -38.86
C THR A 102 -1.83 4.94 -40.01
N ILE A 103 -0.85 5.31 -40.86
CA ILE A 103 -1.11 5.86 -42.19
C ILE A 103 -1.76 4.75 -43.00
N LEU A 104 -3.04 4.94 -43.37
CA LEU A 104 -3.67 4.39 -44.57
C LEU A 104 -4.76 5.37 -45.02
#